data_AF-A0A942K8W6-F1
#
_entry.id   AF-A0A942K8W6-F1
#
_cell.length_a   1.000
_cell.length_b   1.000
_cell.length_c   1.000
_cell.angle_alpha   90.00
_cell.angle_beta   90.00
_cell.angle_gamma   90.00
#
_symmetry.space_group_name_H-M   'P 1'
#
loop_
_entity.id
_entity.type
_entity.pdbx_description
1 polymer ?
#
loop_
_entity_poly.entity_id
_entity_poly.type
_entity_poly.pdbx_seq_one_letter_code
_entity_poly.pdbx_strand_id
1 'polypeptide(L)' 'MPPETLAAFLDHGRVARTVDSGLAEAEQEVIQLARIGIDLNKVAKKLEREGIEKFTQSFTALLDRIKQPQPA' A
#
# COMPACT_ATOMS: atom_id res chain seq x y z
N MET A 1 -0.13 -5.44 9.96
CA MET A 1 -0.13 -3.98 10.19
C MET A 1 1.16 -3.60 10.89
N PRO A 2 1.77 -2.44 10.60
CA PRO A 2 2.88 -1.92 11.39
C PRO A 2 2.52 -1.83 12.88
N PRO A 3 3.48 -1.97 13.83
CA PRO A 3 3.19 -1.97 15.27
C PRO A 3 2.43 -0.72 15.75
N GLU A 4 2.75 0.45 15.21
CA GLU A 4 2.06 1.70 15.54
C GLU A 4 0.60 1.70 15.09
N THR A 5 0.33 1.20 13.88
CA THR A 5 -1.04 1.07 13.38
C THR A 5 -1.84 0.06 14.21
N LEU A 6 -1.20 -1.03 14.66
CA LEU A 6 -1.84 -2.01 15.55
C LEU A 6 -2.16 -1.40 16.92
N ALA A 7 -1.22 -0.67 17.53
CA ALA A 7 -1.44 0.00 18.80
C ALA A 7 -2.60 1.01 18.72
N ALA A 8 -2.65 1.82 17.67
CA ALA A 8 -3.76 2.76 17.43
C ALA A 8 -5.10 2.03 17.28
N PHE A 9 -5.12 0.91 16.56
CA PHE A 9 -6.34 0.11 16.42
C PHE A 9 -6.78 -0.55 17.75
N LEU A 10 -5.84 -0.92 18.64
CA LEU A 10 -6.17 -1.47 19.96
C LEU A 10 -6.72 -0.40 20.92
N ASP A 11 -6.22 0.83 20.85
CA ASP A 11 -6.67 1.94 21.68
C ASP A 11 -8.07 2.43 21.28
N HIS A 12 -8.33 2.61 19.98
CA HIS A 12 -9.56 3.25 19.49
C HIS A 12 -10.09 2.71 18.15
N GLY A 13 -9.70 1.51 17.75
CA GLY A 13 -10.26 0.85 16.57
C GLY A 13 -11.72 0.42 16.76
N ARG A 14 -12.50 0.39 15.68
CA ARG A 14 -13.89 -0.08 15.68
C ARG A 14 -14.03 -1.29 14.78
N VAL A 15 -14.51 -2.40 15.33
CA VAL A 15 -14.81 -3.62 14.56
C VAL A 15 -16.22 -3.50 13.98
N ALA A 16 -16.32 -3.53 12.66
CA ALA A 16 -17.57 -3.61 11.92
C ALA A 16 -17.31 -4.26 10.56
N ARG A 17 -18.35 -4.84 9.94
CA ARG A 17 -18.28 -5.32 8.57
C ARG A 17 -18.42 -4.13 7.60
N THR A 18 -17.30 -3.54 7.22
CA THR A 18 -17.26 -2.37 6.34
C THR A 18 -16.83 -2.67 4.91
N VAL A 19 -16.39 -3.91 4.63
CA VAL A 19 -15.82 -4.30 3.33
C VAL A 19 -16.80 -4.15 2.16
N ASP A 20 -18.09 -4.38 2.43
CA ASP A 20 -19.19 -4.30 1.46
C ASP A 20 -20.15 -3.14 1.79
N SER A 21 -19.77 -2.26 2.70
CA SER A 21 -20.52 -1.04 3.02
C SER A 21 -20.19 0.06 2.01
N GLY A 22 -21.21 0.79 1.56
CA GLY A 22 -21.03 1.99 0.73
C GLY A 22 -20.55 1.73 -0.71
N LEU A 23 -20.87 0.55 -1.29
CA LEU A 23 -20.39 0.18 -2.62
C LEU A 23 -20.85 1.17 -3.72
N ALA A 24 -22.09 1.63 -3.65
CA ALA A 24 -22.62 2.58 -4.63
C ALA A 24 -21.86 3.92 -4.58
N GLU A 25 -21.57 4.40 -3.38
CA GLU A 25 -20.77 5.61 -3.15
C GLU A 25 -19.33 5.43 -3.67
N ALA A 26 -18.70 4.30 -3.35
CA ALA A 26 -17.34 3.98 -3.83
C ALA A 26 -17.27 3.92 -5.37
N GLU A 27 -18.27 3.34 -6.04
CA GLU A 27 -18.36 3.34 -7.50
C GLU A 27 -18.50 4.76 -8.07
N GLN A 28 -19.30 5.62 -7.44
CA GLN A 28 -19.44 7.02 -7.85
C GLN A 28 -18.13 7.80 -7.67
N GLU A 29 -17.41 7.60 -6.57
CA GLU A 29 -16.11 8.23 -6.34
C GLU A 29 -15.11 7.87 -7.45
N VAL A 30 -15.04 6.60 -7.85
CA VAL A 30 -14.19 6.14 -8.96
C VAL A 30 -14.56 6.84 -10.27
N ILE A 31 -15.84 7.00 -10.57
CA ILE A 31 -16.31 7.74 -11.76
C ILE A 31 -15.94 9.23 -11.68
N GLN A 32 -16.06 9.85 -10.50
CA GLN A 32 -15.72 11.25 -10.30
C GLN A 32 -14.23 11.53 -10.51
N LEU A 33 -13.35 10.62 -10.07
CA LEU A 33 -11.91 10.71 -10.33
C LEU A 33 -11.62 10.78 -11.84
N ALA A 34 -12.27 9.95 -12.64
CA ALA A 34 -12.12 9.99 -14.10
C ALA A 34 -12.60 11.33 -14.71
N ARG A 35 -13.70 11.90 -14.19
CA ARG A 35 -14.24 13.20 -14.66
C ARG A 35 -13.29 14.37 -14.43
N ILE A 36 -12.47 14.32 -13.38
CA ILE A 36 -11.44 15.33 -13.10
C ILE A 36 -10.08 14.99 -13.74
N GLY A 37 -10.03 13.99 -14.62
CA GLY A 37 -8.85 13.62 -15.39
C GLY A 37 -7.89 12.65 -14.68
N ILE A 38 -8.31 12.04 -13.56
CA ILE A 38 -7.52 11.01 -12.88
C ILE A 38 -7.84 9.64 -13.50
N ASP A 39 -6.89 9.10 -14.25
CA ASP A 39 -6.94 7.75 -14.79
C ASP A 39 -6.36 6.74 -13.80
N LEU A 40 -7.24 5.97 -13.14
CA LEU A 40 -6.83 4.93 -12.19
C LEU A 40 -6.00 3.82 -12.83
N ASN A 41 -6.16 3.51 -14.12
CA ASN A 41 -5.32 2.51 -14.80
C ASN A 41 -3.88 3.02 -14.92
N LYS A 42 -3.71 4.31 -15.23
CA LYS A 42 -2.39 4.95 -15.28
C LYS A 42 -1.75 4.99 -13.90
N VAL A 43 -2.53 5.30 -12.85
CA VAL A 43 -2.06 5.28 -11.45
C VAL A 43 -1.64 3.87 -11.05
N ALA A 44 -2.46 2.86 -11.32
CA ALA A 44 -2.18 1.46 -11.00
C ALA A 44 -0.88 1.00 -11.67
N LYS A 45 -0.71 1.23 -12.98
CA LYS A 45 0.53 0.88 -13.71
C LYS A 45 1.77 1.56 -13.15
N LYS A 46 1.64 2.83 -12.73
CA LYS A 46 2.73 3.57 -12.10
C LYS A 46 3.12 2.95 -10.76
N LEU A 47 2.13 2.70 -9.89
CA LEU A 47 2.34 2.12 -8.57
C LEU A 47 2.91 0.70 -8.65
N GLU A 48 2.48 -0.11 -9.62
CA GLU A 48 3.02 -1.45 -9.86
C GLU A 48 4.51 -1.40 -10.19
N ARG A 49 4.92 -0.58 -11.16
CA ARG A 49 6.34 -0.41 -11.54
C ARG A 49 7.18 0.07 -10.35
N GLU A 50 6.73 1.12 -9.66
CA GLU A 50 7.42 1.66 -8.49
C GLU A 50 7.48 0.63 -7.35
N GLY A 51 6.45 -0.19 -7.21
CA GLY A 51 6.41 -1.31 -6.27
C GLY A 51 7.52 -2.33 -6.58
N ILE A 52 7.60 -2.79 -7.84
CA ILE A 52 8.65 -3.73 -8.28
C ILE A 52 10.04 -3.15 -8.00
N GLU A 53 10.28 -1.89 -8.37
CA GLU A 53 11.57 -1.23 -8.10
C GLU A 53 11.92 -1.21 -6.61
N LYS A 54 10.98 -0.81 -5.74
CA LYS A 54 11.20 -0.79 -4.28
C LYS A 54 11.47 -2.18 -3.71
N PHE A 55 10.78 -3.20 -4.21
CA PHE A 55 11.02 -4.58 -3.79
C PHE A 55 12.40 -5.07 -4.22
N THR A 56 12.79 -4.85 -5.48
CA THR A 56 14.13 -5.19 -5.98
C THR A 56 15.21 -4.48 -5.17
N GLN A 57 15.07 -3.19 -4.90
CA GLN A 57 16.03 -2.42 -4.09
C GLN A 57 16.17 -2.99 -2.68
N SER A 58 15.05 -3.29 -2.02
CA SER A 58 15.05 -3.87 -0.68
C SER A 58 15.72 -5.24 -0.65
N PHE A 59 15.51 -6.04 -1.70
CA PHE A 59 16.12 -7.36 -1.84
C PHE A 59 17.63 -7.29 -2.10
N THR A 60 18.09 -6.42 -3.01
CA THR A 60 19.52 -6.18 -3.24
C THR A 60 20.21 -5.69 -1.96
N ALA A 61 19.60 -4.74 -1.24
CA ALA A 61 20.13 -4.27 0.03
C ALA A 61 20.25 -5.38 1.08
N LEU A 62 19.29 -6.31 1.12
CA LEU A 62 19.37 -7.49 1.97
C LEU A 62 20.55 -8.40 1.58
N LEU A 63 20.70 -8.71 0.29
CA LEU A 63 21.80 -9.54 -0.20
C LEU A 63 23.17 -8.91 0.08
N ASP A 64 23.30 -7.59 -0.09
CA ASP A 64 24.54 -6.88 0.17
C ASP A 64 24.90 -6.93 1.66
N ARG A 65 23.91 -6.83 2.56
CA ARG A 65 24.11 -7.03 4.00
C ARG A 65 24.57 -8.44 4.35
N ILE A 66 24.01 -9.46 3.69
CA ILE A 66 24.40 -10.87 3.92
C ILE A 66 25.83 -11.14 3.40
N LYS A 67 26.24 -10.49 2.31
CA LYS A 67 27.58 -10.63 1.74
C LYS A 67 28.66 -9.92 2.55
N GLN A 68 28.28 -8.98 3.42
CA GLN A 68 29.22 -8.36 4.36
C GLN A 68 29.55 -9.37 5.47
N PRO A 69 30.83 -9.70 5.69
CA PRO A 69 31.20 -10.56 6.81
C PRO A 69 30.79 -9.88 8.11
N GLN A 70 30.21 -10.66 9.02
CA GLN A 70 29.84 -10.20 10.35
C GLN A 70 31.12 -9.68 11.05
N PRO A 71 31.14 -8.44 11.59
CA PRO A 71 32.26 -8.02 12.41
C PRO A 71 32.38 -8.98 13.60
N ALA A 72 33.60 -9.48 13.81
CA ALA A 72 33.95 -10.40 14.89
C ALA A 72 33.65 -9.80 16.28
#